data_AF-A0A920W6J1-F1
#
_entry.id   AF-A0A920W6J1-F1
#
_cell.length_a   1.000
_cell.length_b   1.000
_cell.length_c   1.000
_cell.angle_alpha   90.00
_cell.angle_beta   90.00
_cell.angle_gamma   90.00
#
_symmetry.space_group_name_H-M   'P 1'
#
loop_
_entity.id
_entity.type
_entity.pdbx_description
1 polymer ?
#
loop_
_entity_poly.entity_id
_entity_poly.type
_entity_poly.pdbx_seq_one_letter_code
_entity_poly.pdbx_strand_id
1 'polypeptide(L)'
;MAYTHQNFSFEKFVTSSGTNYSGKLEPGAPPNRLFAGLDYAASGFRTSASVRWVDDFFVDNGNTVSNWAYKVVDLRFGFDSLFGNTDLRPFFGIDNLFDERYNSSVIVNAYGPPGAKRYFEPSPSREFYVGVTVGFGVN
;
A
#
# COMPACT_ATOMS: atom_id res chain seq x y z
N MET A 1 -10.38 -7.01 9.05
CA MET A 1 -10.62 -5.64 8.53
C MET A 1 -10.07 -4.65 9.54
N ALA A 2 -9.47 -3.57 9.05
CA ALA A 2 -9.02 -2.44 9.85
C ALA A 2 -9.33 -1.14 9.12
N TYR A 3 -9.71 -0.13 9.89
CA TYR A 3 -9.92 1.23 9.41
C TYR A 3 -9.29 2.20 10.41
N THR A 4 -8.60 3.21 9.90
CA THR A 4 -8.00 4.27 10.70
C THR A 4 -8.47 5.61 10.15
N HIS A 5 -8.98 6.45 11.04
CA HIS A 5 -9.16 7.88 10.80
C HIS A 5 -8.15 8.65 11.65
N GLN A 6 -7.53 9.67 11.07
CA GLN A 6 -6.63 10.58 11.75
C GLN A 6 -6.82 11.99 11.23
N ASN A 7 -6.67 12.98 12.12
CA ASN A 7 -6.72 14.38 11.78
C ASN A 7 -5.58 15.08 12.52
N PHE A 8 -4.45 15.21 11.82
CA PHE A 8 -3.25 15.83 12.36
C PHE A 8 -3.03 17.18 11.69
N SER A 9 -2.92 18.21 12.51
CA SER A 9 -2.65 19.57 12.09
C SER A 9 -1.60 20.20 12.98
N PHE A 10 -0.81 21.10 12.42
CA PHE A 10 0.16 21.84 13.22
C PHE A 10 -0.56 22.80 14.18
N GLU A 11 -0.42 22.58 15.49
CA GLU A 11 -0.90 23.57 16.46
C GLU A 11 -0.09 24.86 16.36
N LYS A 12 1.25 24.74 16.29
CA LYS A 12 2.17 25.85 16.07
C LYS A 12 3.34 25.40 15.21
N PHE A 13 3.52 26.05 14.06
CA PHE A 13 4.69 25.86 13.21
C PHE A 13 5.05 27.15 12.49
N VAL A 14 6.12 27.81 12.96
CA VAL A 14 6.72 28.98 12.31
C VAL A 14 8.17 28.65 12.00
N THR A 15 8.58 28.80 10.74
CA THR A 15 9.96 28.55 10.31
C THR A 15 10.89 29.67 10.75
N SER A 16 12.20 29.43 10.68
CA SER A 16 13.22 30.47 10.90
C SER A 16 13.14 31.63 9.90
N SER A 17 12.59 31.39 8.71
CA SER A 17 12.30 32.42 7.69
C SER A 17 11.00 33.20 7.96
N GLY A 18 10.28 32.90 9.04
CA GLY A 18 9.03 33.56 9.41
C GLY A 18 7.77 33.02 8.72
N THR A 19 7.88 31.94 7.95
CA THR A 19 6.72 31.32 7.29
C THR A 19 5.89 30.56 8.33
N ASN A 20 4.59 30.83 8.41
CA ASN A 20 3.69 30.22 9.38
C ASN A 20 2.81 29.14 8.71
N TYR A 21 2.97 27.90 9.16
CA TYR A 21 2.19 26.73 8.75
C TYR A 21 1.21 26.25 9.84
N SER A 22 1.03 27.01 10.92
CA SER A 22 0.05 26.66 11.96
C SER A 22 -1.36 26.53 11.38
N GLY A 23 -2.10 25.52 11.81
CA GLY A 23 -3.43 25.14 11.31
C GLY A 23 -3.43 24.31 10.01
N LYS A 24 -2.28 24.15 9.35
CA LYS A 24 -2.15 23.26 8.18
C LYS A 24 -2.15 21.80 8.62
N LEU A 25 -2.67 20.93 7.75
CA LEU A 25 -2.63 19.49 7.94
C LEU A 25 -1.19 18.99 7.84
N GLU A 26 -0.85 18.00 8.67
CA GLU A 26 0.46 17.37 8.64
C GLU A 26 0.65 16.62 7.31
N PRO A 27 1.66 16.97 6.50
CA PRO A 27 1.88 16.29 5.23
C PRO A 27 2.41 14.87 5.44
N GLY A 28 2.09 13.97 4.53
CA GLY A 28 2.42 12.55 4.62
C GLY A 28 1.48 11.72 5.49
N ALA A 29 0.44 12.34 6.06
CA ALA A 29 -0.52 11.70 6.94
C ALA A 29 -1.92 11.60 6.28
N PRO A 30 -2.26 10.47 5.64
CA PRO A 30 -3.59 10.26 5.05
C PRO A 30 -4.70 10.33 6.11
N PRO A 31 -5.76 11.13 5.92
CA PRO A 31 -6.83 11.23 6.90
C PRO A 31 -7.54 9.90 7.15
N ASN A 32 -7.68 9.08 6.11
CA ASN A 32 -8.36 7.79 6.19
C ASN A 32 -7.55 6.69 5.52
N ARG A 33 -7.52 5.52 6.16
CA ARG A 33 -6.90 4.31 5.60
C ARG A 33 -7.79 3.12 5.91
N LEU A 34 -7.96 2.24 4.93
CA LEU A 34 -8.72 1.02 5.07
C LEU A 34 -7.89 -0.17 4.57
N PHE A 35 -7.93 -1.25 5.33
CA PHE A 35 -7.48 -2.56 4.92
C PHE A 35 -8.56 -3.61 5.17
N ALA A 36 -8.86 -4.41 4.16
CA ALA A 36 -9.70 -5.58 4.27
C ALA A 36 -9.00 -6.78 3.63
N GLY A 37 -9.11 -7.94 4.26
CA GLY A 37 -8.54 -9.18 3.77
C GLY A 37 -9.53 -10.31 4.00
N LEU A 38 -9.55 -11.26 3.06
CA LEU A 38 -10.32 -12.49 3.14
C LEU A 38 -9.40 -13.65 2.74
N ASP A 39 -9.35 -14.66 3.59
CA ASP A 39 -8.69 -15.93 3.32
C ASP A 39 -9.74 -17.03 3.32
N TYR A 40 -9.68 -17.90 2.31
CA TYR A 40 -10.56 -19.04 2.16
C TYR A 40 -9.74 -20.28 1.82
N ALA A 41 -10.03 -21.39 2.47
CA ALA A 41 -9.41 -22.67 2.17
C ALA A 41 -10.44 -23.80 2.22
N ALA A 42 -10.49 -24.62 1.17
CA ALA A 42 -11.36 -25.78 1.09
C ALA A 42 -10.83 -26.80 0.09
N SER A 43 -10.89 -28.09 0.44
CA SER A 43 -10.53 -29.20 -0.46
C SER A 43 -9.15 -29.03 -1.13
N GLY A 44 -8.15 -28.57 -0.37
CA GLY A 44 -6.80 -28.29 -0.85
C GLY A 44 -6.63 -26.91 -1.50
N PHE A 45 -7.70 -26.25 -1.97
CA PHE A 45 -7.59 -24.90 -2.50
C PHE A 45 -7.35 -23.89 -1.38
N ARG A 46 -6.50 -22.91 -1.66
CA ARG A 46 -6.29 -21.70 -0.84
C ARG A 46 -6.52 -20.48 -1.72
N THR A 47 -7.22 -19.49 -1.19
CA THR A 47 -7.46 -18.22 -1.87
C THR A 47 -7.37 -17.10 -0.86
N SER A 48 -6.65 -16.04 -1.21
CA SER A 48 -6.53 -14.82 -0.43
C SER A 48 -6.90 -13.64 -1.31
N ALA A 49 -7.68 -12.72 -0.78
CA ALA A 49 -7.98 -11.43 -1.41
C ALA A 49 -7.73 -10.32 -0.40
N SER A 50 -7.07 -9.25 -0.83
CA SER A 50 -6.87 -8.07 0.01
C SER A 50 -7.25 -6.78 -0.74
N VAL A 51 -7.76 -5.81 -0.01
CA VAL A 51 -8.05 -4.46 -0.47
C VAL A 51 -7.38 -3.48 0.48
N ARG A 52 -6.61 -2.56 -0.08
CA ARG A 52 -6.05 -1.41 0.63
C ARG A 52 -6.53 -0.14 -0.04
N TRP A 53 -7.15 0.74 0.75
CA TRP A 53 -7.49 2.10 0.32
C TRP A 53 -6.79 3.12 1.22
N VAL A 54 -6.24 4.15 0.59
CA VAL A 54 -5.59 5.28 1.27
C VAL A 54 -6.15 6.55 0.65
N ASP A 55 -6.64 7.44 1.50
CA ASP A 55 -7.19 8.72 1.07
C ASP A 55 -6.13 9.66 0.51
N ASP A 56 -6.54 10.75 -0.12
CA ASP A 56 -5.60 11.78 -0.57
C ASP A 56 -4.96 12.50 0.61
N PHE A 57 -3.74 13.01 0.41
CA PHE A 57 -3.01 13.70 1.48
C PHE A 57 -1.97 14.68 0.95
N PHE A 58 -1.70 15.72 1.72
CA PHE A 58 -0.69 16.71 1.37
C PHE A 58 0.73 16.15 1.46
N VAL A 59 1.61 16.60 0.58
CA VAL A 59 3.02 16.21 0.56
C VAL A 59 3.96 17.35 0.96
N ASP A 60 3.42 18.52 1.27
CA ASP A 60 4.17 19.69 1.75
C ASP A 60 3.46 20.43 2.89
N ASN A 61 4.25 21.11 3.74
CA ASN A 61 3.76 21.84 4.92
C ASN A 61 2.78 22.97 4.56
N GLY A 62 2.90 23.52 3.34
CA GLY A 62 1.97 24.55 2.86
C GLY A 62 0.58 24.03 2.52
N ASN A 63 0.43 22.71 2.42
CA ASN A 63 -0.73 22.03 1.85
C ASN A 63 -1.05 22.55 0.43
N THR A 64 -0.02 22.63 -0.42
CA THR A 64 -0.13 23.13 -1.81
C THR A 64 -0.07 22.01 -2.84
N VAL A 65 0.48 20.85 -2.48
CA VAL A 65 0.56 19.67 -3.34
C VAL A 65 0.03 18.46 -2.58
N SER A 66 -0.79 17.63 -3.24
CA SER A 66 -1.30 16.39 -2.68
C SER A 66 -0.92 15.16 -3.50
N ASN A 67 -0.80 14.02 -2.81
CA ASN A 67 -0.86 12.70 -3.40
C ASN A 67 -2.33 12.29 -3.46
N TRP A 68 -2.77 11.74 -4.59
CA TRP A 68 -4.15 11.32 -4.77
C TRP A 68 -4.52 10.09 -3.92
N ALA A 69 -5.81 9.95 -3.63
CA ALA A 69 -6.34 8.72 -3.04
C ALA A 69 -6.14 7.55 -4.00
N TYR A 70 -5.95 6.35 -3.46
CA TYR A 70 -5.81 5.14 -4.27
C TYR A 70 -6.44 3.92 -3.60
N LYS A 71 -6.78 2.93 -4.43
CA LYS A 71 -7.28 1.63 -3.98
C LYS A 71 -6.58 0.51 -4.75
N VAL A 72 -5.93 -0.39 -4.03
CA VAL A 72 -5.24 -1.55 -4.61
C VAL A 72 -5.91 -2.82 -4.12
N VAL A 73 -6.09 -3.77 -5.03
CA VAL A 73 -6.67 -5.09 -4.76
C VAL A 73 -5.68 -6.16 -5.19
N ASP A 74 -5.34 -7.06 -4.27
CA ASP A 74 -4.40 -8.16 -4.51
C ASP A 74 -5.11 -9.49 -4.33
N LEU A 75 -4.81 -10.45 -5.21
CA LEU A 75 -5.37 -11.80 -5.18
C LEU A 75 -4.25 -12.84 -5.16
N ARG A 76 -4.46 -13.92 -4.43
CA ARG A 76 -3.58 -15.09 -4.44
C ARG A 76 -4.40 -16.38 -4.42
N PHE A 77 -3.98 -17.35 -5.21
CA PHE A 77 -4.57 -18.67 -5.31
C PHE A 77 -3.49 -19.73 -5.11
N GLY A 78 -3.81 -20.82 -4.44
CA GLY A 78 -2.91 -21.93 -4.21
C GLY A 78 -3.65 -23.25 -4.09
N PHE A 79 -2.91 -24.34 -4.19
CA PHE A 79 -3.44 -25.68 -4.00
C PHE A 79 -2.47 -26.51 -3.16
N ASP A 80 -2.97 -27.16 -2.12
CA ASP A 80 -2.21 -28.02 -1.24
C ASP A 80 -2.49 -29.48 -1.58
N SER A 81 -1.43 -30.21 -1.90
CA SER A 81 -1.52 -31.59 -2.37
C SER A 81 -0.41 -32.44 -1.80
N LEU A 82 -0.74 -33.69 -1.45
CA LEU A 82 0.21 -34.68 -0.96
C LEU A 82 0.35 -35.79 -2.01
N PHE A 83 1.55 -35.97 -2.56
CA PHE A 83 1.91 -37.04 -3.49
C PHE A 83 2.84 -38.04 -2.78
N GLY A 84 2.25 -39.09 -2.19
CA GLY A 84 3.00 -40.01 -1.33
C GLY A 84 3.48 -39.30 -0.07
N ASN A 85 4.80 -39.18 0.10
CA ASN A 85 5.43 -38.46 1.22
C ASN A 85 5.88 -37.04 0.85
N THR A 86 5.50 -36.55 -0.34
CA THR A 86 5.88 -35.22 -0.84
C THR A 86 4.70 -34.27 -0.77
N ASP A 87 4.83 -33.20 0.01
CA ASP A 87 3.91 -32.07 0.05
C ASP A 87 4.24 -31.10 -1.09
N LEU A 88 3.30 -30.86 -1.98
CA LEU A 88 3.44 -29.96 -3.12
C LEU A 88 2.37 -28.88 -3.05
N ARG A 89 2.82 -27.62 -2.96
CA ARG A 89 1.96 -26.45 -2.79
C ARG A 89 2.26 -25.36 -3.81
N PRO A 90 1.80 -25.50 -5.07
CA PRO A 90 1.86 -24.42 -6.04
C PRO A 90 0.95 -23.25 -5.65
N PHE A 91 1.32 -22.05 -6.07
CA PHE A 91 0.50 -20.85 -5.98
C PHE A 91 0.76 -19.88 -7.13
N PHE A 92 -0.22 -19.03 -7.36
CA PHE A 92 -0.21 -17.92 -8.30
C PHE A 92 -0.82 -16.70 -7.63
N GLY A 93 -0.28 -15.51 -7.89
CA GLY A 93 -0.81 -14.26 -7.37
C GLY A 93 -0.82 -13.15 -8.39
N ILE A 94 -1.70 -12.19 -8.14
CA ILE A 94 -1.89 -10.97 -8.91
C ILE A 94 -1.87 -9.82 -7.89
N ASP A 95 -0.82 -9.03 -7.92
CA ASP A 95 -0.77 -7.78 -7.17
C ASP A 95 -1.29 -6.65 -8.06
N ASN A 96 -2.07 -5.74 -7.48
CA ASN A 96 -2.71 -4.64 -8.18
C ASN A 96 -3.60 -5.11 -9.37
N LEU A 97 -4.60 -5.94 -9.06
CA LEU A 97 -5.52 -6.59 -10.01
C LEU A 97 -6.09 -5.62 -11.07
N PHE A 98 -6.44 -4.41 -10.66
CA PHE A 98 -7.09 -3.41 -11.51
C PHE A 98 -6.11 -2.45 -12.21
N ASP A 99 -4.80 -2.66 -12.06
CA ASP A 99 -3.75 -1.80 -12.64
C ASP A 99 -3.87 -0.33 -12.22
N GLU A 100 -4.16 -0.12 -10.94
CA GLU A 100 -4.22 1.21 -10.34
C GLU A 100 -2.86 1.88 -10.42
N ARG A 101 -2.81 3.11 -10.95
CA ARG A 101 -1.61 3.94 -10.94
C ARG A 101 -1.57 4.74 -9.65
N TYR A 102 -0.64 4.42 -8.75
CA TYR A 102 -0.58 5.04 -7.43
C TYR A 102 0.84 5.31 -6.95
N ASN A 103 0.95 6.12 -5.89
CA ASN A 103 2.20 6.31 -5.14
C ASN A 103 1.95 5.86 -3.70
N SER A 104 2.53 4.72 -3.32
CA SER A 104 2.52 4.22 -1.94
C SER A 104 3.47 5.01 -1.03
N SER A 105 4.40 5.74 -1.62
CA SER A 105 5.41 6.54 -0.94
C SER A 105 5.56 7.91 -1.61
N VAL A 106 5.94 8.90 -0.80
CA VAL A 106 6.21 10.26 -1.24
C VAL A 106 7.38 10.83 -0.45
N ILE A 107 8.07 11.79 -1.05
CA ILE A 107 9.10 12.60 -0.40
C ILE A 107 8.42 13.85 0.16
N VAL A 108 8.04 13.79 1.43
CA VAL A 108 7.41 14.92 2.13
C VAL A 108 8.37 16.11 2.15
N ASN A 109 7.85 17.30 1.81
CA ASN A 109 8.62 18.53 1.66
C ASN A 109 9.83 18.39 0.72
N ALA A 110 9.67 17.66 -0.40
CA ALA A 110 10.75 17.43 -1.36
C ALA A 110 11.51 18.72 -1.72
N TYR A 111 12.84 18.64 -1.63
CA TYR A 111 13.74 19.72 -2.00
C TYR A 111 13.90 19.82 -3.52
N GLY A 112 13.98 21.05 -4.02
CA GLY A 112 14.20 21.33 -5.44
C GLY A 112 13.83 22.76 -5.81
N PRO A 113 14.26 23.23 -6.99
CA PRO A 113 13.86 24.55 -7.48
C PRO A 113 12.33 24.61 -7.70
N PRO A 114 11.74 25.82 -7.69
CA PRO A 114 10.32 26.00 -8.01
C PRO A 114 9.95 25.28 -9.31
N GLY A 115 8.88 24.49 -9.28
CA GLY A 115 8.41 23.72 -10.45
C GLY A 115 9.16 22.41 -10.74
N ALA A 116 10.22 22.07 -10.00
CA ALA A 116 11.02 20.86 -10.25
C ALA A 116 11.20 19.97 -8.99
N LYS A 117 10.39 20.18 -7.96
CA LYS A 117 10.34 19.32 -6.77
C LYS A 117 9.76 17.94 -7.13
N ARG A 118 10.42 16.89 -6.65
CA ARG A 118 10.07 15.49 -6.95
C ARG A 118 9.43 14.83 -5.74
N TYR A 119 8.11 14.97 -5.61
CA TYR A 119 7.38 14.47 -4.44
C TYR A 119 6.98 13.00 -4.53
N PHE A 120 6.77 12.46 -5.73
CA PHE A 120 6.07 11.19 -5.90
C PHE A 120 7.02 10.04 -6.22
N GLU A 121 6.80 8.89 -5.58
CA GLU A 121 7.49 7.63 -5.85
C GLU A 121 6.45 6.62 -6.37
N PRO A 122 6.29 6.51 -7.71
CA PRO A 122 5.29 5.62 -8.31
C PRO A 122 5.50 4.17 -7.88
N SER A 123 4.41 3.54 -7.48
CA SER A 123 4.38 2.11 -7.17
C SER A 123 4.28 1.27 -8.46
N PRO A 124 4.62 -0.03 -8.39
CA PRO A 124 4.46 -0.91 -9.53
C PRO A 124 3.02 -0.97 -10.06
N SER A 125 2.90 -1.17 -11.36
CA SER A 125 1.67 -1.50 -12.06
C SER A 125 1.17 -2.89 -11.65
N ARG A 126 0.20 -3.47 -12.38
CA ARG A 126 -0.20 -4.86 -12.15
C ARG A 126 0.98 -5.83 -12.30
N GLU A 127 1.15 -6.71 -11.32
CA GLU A 127 2.19 -7.74 -11.28
C GLU A 127 1.59 -9.14 -11.14
N PHE A 128 2.23 -10.12 -11.76
CA PHE A 128 1.84 -11.52 -11.71
C PHE A 128 3.03 -12.33 -11.18
N TYR A 129 2.78 -13.26 -10.28
CA TYR A 129 3.83 -14.15 -9.75
C TYR A 129 3.30 -15.57 -9.55
N VAL A 130 4.23 -16.52 -9.65
CA VAL A 130 3.98 -17.94 -9.39
C VAL A 130 5.04 -18.48 -8.45
N GLY A 131 4.72 -19.53 -7.72
CA GLY A 131 5.70 -20.24 -6.92
C GLY A 131 5.22 -21.63 -6.53
N VAL A 132 6.13 -22.41 -5.97
CA VAL A 132 5.84 -23.75 -5.47
C VAL A 132 6.61 -23.96 -4.17
N THR A 133 5.94 -24.52 -3.18
CA THR A 133 6.60 -25.06 -1.99
C THR A 133 6.61 -26.58 -2.09
N VAL A 134 7.77 -27.19 -1.84
CA VAL A 134 7.95 -28.64 -1.82
C VAL A 134 8.43 -29.02 -0.41
N GLY A 135 7.74 -29.97 0.23
CA GLY A 135 8.13 -30.56 1.49
C GLY A 135 8.32 -32.07 1.32
N PHE A 136 9.33 -32.65 1.98
CA PHE A 136 9.57 -34.09 1.98
C PHE A 136 9.46 -34.61 3.41
N GLY A 137 8.66 -35.64 3.63
CA GLY A 137 8.71 -36.41 4.88
C GLY A 137 9.96 -37.27 4.94
N VAL A 138 10.83 -37.04 5.93
CA VAL A 138 11.92 -37.96 6.28
C VAL A 138 11.43 -38.86 7.41
N ASN A 139 11.50 -40.18 7.21
CA ASN A 139 11.25 -41.20 8.23
C ASN A 139 12.42 -41.32 9.20
#